data_AF-A0A835QE78-F1
#
_entry.id   AF-A0A835QE78-F1
#
_cell.length_a   1.000
_cell.length_b   1.000
_cell.length_c   1.000
_cell.angle_alpha   90.00
_cell.angle_beta   90.00
_cell.angle_gamma   90.00
#
_symmetry.space_group_name_H-M   'P 1'
#
loop_
_entity.id
_entity.type
_entity.pdbx_description
1 polymer ?
#
loop_
_entity_poly.entity_id
_entity_poly.type
_entity_poly.pdbx_seq_one_letter_code
_entity_poly.pdbx_strand_id
1 'polypeptide(L)'
;MNYIRAACASRQTLEEVMDEDRMRTASVHSPDGTSSPLAVQIAWIMEVLQGNLEAKAKAYREPALSCIFLMNNGRYMMQKVRDSSELTALMGEEWIRRQAARERRWASEYQKSTWSKVRDSSELTALMGEGGSGGRRRGSGDGPRSTRKALGAR
;
A
#
# COMPACT_ATOMS: atom_id res chain seq x y z
N MET A 1 -17.05 -10.69 1.35
CA MET A 1 -17.07 -10.56 -0.14
C MET A 1 -18.11 -11.45 -0.83
N ASN A 2 -18.23 -12.75 -0.52
CA ASN A 2 -19.23 -13.61 -1.21
C ASN A 2 -20.67 -13.10 -1.08
N TYR A 3 -21.08 -12.72 0.14
CA TYR A 3 -22.41 -12.16 0.38
C TYR A 3 -22.67 -10.84 -0.36
N ILE A 4 -21.67 -9.96 -0.43
CA ILE A 4 -21.77 -8.70 -1.17
C ILE A 4 -21.97 -8.98 -2.67
N ARG A 5 -21.27 -9.98 -3.22
CA ARG A 5 -21.44 -10.40 -4.61
C ARG A 5 -22.84 -10.98 -4.86
N ALA A 6 -23.37 -11.76 -3.93
CA ALA A 6 -24.73 -12.28 -4.02
C ALA A 6 -25.77 -11.15 -3.95
N ALA A 7 -25.57 -10.17 -3.06
CA ALA A 7 -26.44 -9.00 -2.96
C ALA A 7 -26.45 -8.18 -4.26
N CYS A 8 -25.28 -7.94 -4.88
CA CYS A 8 -25.21 -7.32 -6.21
C CYS A 8 -25.95 -8.12 -7.29
N ALA A 9 -25.81 -9.45 -7.31
CA ALA A 9 -26.55 -10.28 -8.27
C ALA A 9 -28.08 -10.17 -8.13
N SER A 10 -28.58 -9.83 -6.93
CA SER A 10 -30.00 -9.60 -6.65
C SER A 10 -30.34 -8.11 -6.50
N ARG A 11 -29.53 -7.23 -7.11
CA ARG A 11 -29.64 -5.77 -6.94
C ARG A 11 -31.04 -5.23 -7.17
N GLN A 12 -31.69 -5.59 -8.28
CA GLN A 12 -33.00 -5.05 -8.64
C GLN A 12 -34.04 -5.32 -7.54
N THR A 13 -34.13 -6.57 -7.09
CA THR A 13 -35.07 -6.96 -6.03
C THR A 13 -34.74 -6.28 -4.69
N LEU A 14 -33.46 -6.13 -4.36
CA LEU A 14 -33.05 -5.43 -3.15
C LEU A 14 -33.37 -3.94 -3.20
N GLU A 15 -33.15 -3.29 -4.35
CA GLU A 15 -33.49 -1.88 -4.54
C GLU A 15 -35.00 -1.66 -4.43
N GLU A 16 -35.84 -2.53 -5.01
CA GLU A 16 -37.30 -2.48 -4.87
C GLU A 16 -37.74 -2.57 -3.40
N VAL A 17 -37.23 -3.56 -2.65
CA VAL A 17 -37.55 -3.73 -1.21
C VAL A 17 -37.07 -2.54 -0.39
N MET A 18 -35.87 -2.02 -0.68
CA MET A 18 -35.32 -0.86 0.01
C MET A 18 -36.11 0.42 -0.28
N ASP A 19 -36.63 0.57 -1.50
CA ASP A 19 -37.48 1.69 -1.88
C ASP A 19 -38.88 1.59 -1.25
N GLU A 20 -39.44 0.38 -1.11
CA GLU A 20 -40.67 0.17 -0.33
C GLU A 20 -40.49 0.57 1.14
N ASP A 21 -39.37 0.20 1.76
CA ASP A 21 -39.07 0.53 3.15
C ASP A 21 -38.76 2.03 3.32
N ARG A 22 -38.10 2.63 2.32
CA ARG A 22 -37.92 4.08 2.24
C ARG A 22 -39.26 4.79 2.11
N MET A 23 -40.18 4.31 1.28
CA MET A 23 -41.51 4.91 1.12
C MET A 23 -42.35 4.83 2.41
N ARG A 24 -42.22 3.75 3.18
CA ARG A 24 -42.85 3.60 4.51
C ARG A 24 -42.26 4.54 5.57
N THR A 25 -40.97 4.89 5.44
CA THR A 25 -40.23 5.73 6.41
C THR A 25 -40.09 7.20 5.97
N ALA A 26 -40.33 7.52 4.70
CA ALA A 26 -40.15 8.83 4.07
C ALA A 26 -41.23 9.87 4.39
N SER A 27 -42.04 9.68 5.44
CA SER A 27 -42.84 10.77 6.01
C SER A 27 -41.95 11.92 6.52
N VAL A 28 -40.64 11.75 6.65
CA VAL A 28 -39.71 12.82 7.05
C VAL A 28 -38.39 12.67 6.30
N HIS A 29 -38.02 13.67 5.49
CA HIS A 29 -36.72 13.97 4.87
C HIS A 29 -36.55 13.76 3.35
N SER A 30 -35.95 14.81 2.76
CA SER A 30 -35.80 15.19 1.35
C SER A 30 -34.87 14.29 0.50
N PRO A 31 -34.94 14.40 -0.83
CA PRO A 31 -34.27 13.51 -1.77
C PRO A 31 -32.91 14.10 -2.20
N ASP A 32 -31.83 13.76 -1.51
CA ASP A 32 -30.49 13.86 -2.10
C ASP A 32 -30.28 12.63 -2.98
N GLY A 33 -30.96 12.67 -4.13
CA GLY A 33 -30.93 11.64 -5.16
C GLY A 33 -29.65 11.73 -5.98
N THR A 34 -28.74 10.78 -5.79
CA THR A 34 -27.78 10.33 -6.82
C THR A 34 -27.25 8.92 -6.56
N SER A 35 -27.25 8.44 -5.30
CA SER A 35 -26.72 7.11 -4.95
C SER A 35 -27.83 6.14 -4.59
N SER A 36 -27.77 4.93 -5.16
CA SER A 36 -28.71 3.85 -4.84
C SER A 36 -28.66 3.50 -3.34
N PRO A 37 -29.80 3.23 -2.67
CA PRO A 37 -29.84 2.77 -1.29
C PRO A 37 -28.92 1.55 -1.04
N LEU A 38 -28.86 0.64 -2.02
CA LEU A 38 -27.99 -0.52 -1.99
C LEU A 38 -26.51 -0.12 -2.02
N ALA A 39 -26.15 0.91 -2.79
CA ALA A 39 -24.78 1.42 -2.85
C ALA A 39 -24.31 1.94 -1.48
N VAL A 40 -25.16 2.69 -0.79
CA VAL A 40 -24.89 3.22 0.55
C VAL A 40 -24.68 2.08 1.55
N GLN A 41 -25.54 1.07 1.52
CA GLN A 41 -25.42 -0.08 2.40
C GLN A 41 -24.17 -0.92 2.12
N ILE A 42 -23.82 -1.16 0.85
CA ILE A 42 -22.60 -1.88 0.49
C ILE A 42 -21.36 -1.10 0.94
N ALA A 43 -21.34 0.22 0.75
CA ALA A 43 -20.22 1.06 1.17
C ALA A 43 -20.03 0.98 2.70
N TRP A 44 -21.13 1.04 3.45
CA TRP A 44 -21.11 0.88 4.90
C TRP A 44 -20.59 -0.50 5.34
N ILE A 45 -21.09 -1.59 4.73
CA ILE A 45 -20.60 -2.96 5.02
C ILE A 45 -19.09 -3.07 4.74
N MET A 46 -18.59 -2.45 3.67
CA MET A 46 -17.17 -2.47 3.33
C MET A 46 -16.31 -1.73 4.37
N GLU A 47 -16.75 -0.59 4.89
CA GLU A 47 -16.05 0.13 5.96
C GLU A 47 -16.13 -0.64 7.30
N VAL A 48 -17.26 -1.28 7.62
CA VAL A 48 -17.38 -2.16 8.80
C VAL A 48 -16.43 -3.35 8.69
N LEU A 49 -16.36 -4.00 7.53
CA LEU A 49 -15.42 -5.09 7.27
C LEU A 49 -13.98 -4.61 7.45
N GLN A 50 -13.64 -3.44 6.89
CA GLN A 50 -12.31 -2.85 7.03
C GLN A 50 -11.95 -2.61 8.51
N GLY A 51 -12.84 -1.99 9.29
CA GLY A 51 -12.64 -1.77 10.72
C GLY A 51 -12.47 -3.08 11.50
N ASN A 52 -13.24 -4.11 11.15
CA ASN A 52 -13.11 -5.44 11.75
C ASN A 52 -11.75 -6.08 11.47
N LEU A 53 -11.21 -5.92 10.26
CA LEU A 53 -9.88 -6.40 9.92
C LEU A 53 -8.79 -5.66 10.71
N GLU A 54 -8.90 -4.34 10.84
CA GLU A 54 -7.97 -3.54 11.65
C GLU A 54 -8.02 -3.91 13.12
N ALA A 55 -9.20 -4.17 13.67
CA ALA A 55 -9.34 -4.66 15.03
C ALA A 55 -8.69 -6.04 15.22
N LYS A 56 -8.91 -6.99 14.30
CA LYS A 56 -8.28 -8.31 14.33
C LYS A 56 -6.77 -8.27 14.17
N ALA A 57 -6.25 -7.34 13.36
CA ALA A 57 -4.83 -7.19 13.14
C ALA A 57 -4.06 -6.84 14.43
N LYS A 58 -4.72 -6.20 15.41
CA LYS A 58 -4.13 -5.86 16.72
C LYS A 58 -3.89 -7.09 17.62
N ALA A 59 -4.45 -8.25 17.29
CA ALA A 59 -4.23 -9.47 18.05
C ALA A 59 -2.85 -10.11 17.78
N TYR A 60 -2.18 -9.72 16.68
CA TYR A 60 -0.82 -10.18 16.41
C TYR A 60 0.18 -9.43 17.29
N ARG A 61 1.09 -10.18 17.91
CA ARG A 61 2.18 -9.63 18.72
C ARG A 61 3.20 -8.85 17.88
N GLU A 62 3.57 -9.40 16.72
CA GLU A 62 4.56 -8.80 15.85
C GLU A 62 3.90 -7.87 14.82
N PRO A 63 4.28 -6.58 14.75
CA PRO A 63 3.68 -5.62 13.81
C PRO A 63 3.77 -6.05 12.34
N ALA A 64 4.84 -6.78 11.98
CA ALA A 64 5.02 -7.31 10.64
C ALA A 64 3.90 -8.29 10.24
N LEU A 65 3.45 -9.13 11.18
CA LEU A 65 2.36 -10.08 10.95
C LEU A 65 1.01 -9.37 10.82
N SER A 66 0.76 -8.34 11.63
CA SER A 66 -0.40 -7.46 11.46
C SER A 66 -0.45 -6.84 10.06
N CYS A 67 0.70 -6.35 9.57
CA CYS A 67 0.78 -5.75 8.24
C CYS A 67 0.51 -6.77 7.12
N ILE A 68 1.10 -7.98 7.20
CA ILE A 68 0.82 -9.05 6.23
C ILE A 68 -0.66 -9.41 6.22
N PHE A 69 -1.29 -9.57 7.39
CA PHE A 69 -2.71 -9.87 7.50
C PHE A 69 -3.56 -8.80 6.80
N LEU A 70 -3.28 -7.52 7.05
CA LEU A 70 -4.00 -6.40 6.45
C LEU A 70 -3.77 -6.31 4.94
N MET A 71 -2.52 -6.48 4.48
CA MET A 71 -2.19 -6.50 3.05
C MET A 71 -2.92 -7.61 2.31
N ASN A 72 -2.93 -8.83 2.86
CA ASN A 72 -3.58 -9.98 2.23
C ASN A 72 -5.10 -9.79 2.13
N ASN A 73 -5.75 -9.40 3.23
CA ASN A 73 -7.20 -9.19 3.24
C ASN A 73 -7.62 -7.95 2.44
N GLY A 74 -6.86 -6.86 2.53
CA GLY A 74 -7.10 -5.65 1.76
C GLY A 74 -6.98 -5.88 0.26
N ARG A 75 -5.94 -6.59 -0.18
CA ARG A 75 -5.75 -7.00 -1.58
C ARG A 75 -6.87 -7.90 -2.05
N TYR A 76 -7.29 -8.87 -1.22
CA TYR A 76 -8.42 -9.73 -1.53
C TYR A 76 -9.71 -8.93 -1.74
N MET A 77 -10.01 -7.97 -0.87
CA MET A 77 -11.17 -7.09 -1.03
C MET A 77 -11.07 -6.26 -2.31
N MET A 78 -9.92 -5.63 -2.58
CA MET A 78 -9.71 -4.84 -3.79
C MET A 78 -9.90 -5.68 -5.06
N GLN A 79 -9.34 -6.89 -5.08
CA GLN A 79 -9.52 -7.82 -6.20
C GLN A 79 -11.00 -8.17 -6.37
N LYS A 80 -11.71 -8.51 -5.30
CA LYS A 80 -13.13 -8.88 -5.39
C LYS A 80 -14.04 -7.74 -5.86
N VAL A 81 -13.71 -6.49 -5.55
CA VAL A 81 -14.41 -5.33 -6.12
C VAL A 81 -14.10 -5.21 -7.61
N ARG A 82 -12.83 -5.30 -8.01
CA ARG A 82 -12.40 -5.21 -9.42
C ARG A 82 -12.91 -6.36 -10.30
N ASP A 83 -13.11 -7.55 -9.74
CA ASP A 83 -13.67 -8.72 -10.42
C ASP A 83 -15.17 -8.55 -10.79
N SER A 84 -15.81 -7.45 -10.39
CA SER A 84 -17.22 -7.15 -10.66
C SER A 84 -17.36 -5.70 -11.11
N SER A 85 -17.79 -5.50 -12.36
CA SER A 85 -18.06 -4.17 -12.92
C SER A 85 -19.13 -3.43 -12.12
N GLU A 86 -20.14 -4.14 -11.65
CA GLU A 86 -21.21 -3.60 -10.81
C GLU A 86 -20.69 -3.09 -9.47
N LEU A 87 -19.89 -3.89 -8.74
CA LEU A 87 -19.28 -3.46 -7.49
C LEU A 87 -18.29 -2.31 -7.69
N THR A 88 -17.54 -2.34 -8.79
CA THR A 88 -16.63 -1.25 -9.15
C THR A 88 -17.40 0.04 -9.38
N ALA A 89 -18.53 -0.01 -10.10
CA ALA A 89 -19.40 1.15 -10.33
C ALA A 89 -20.06 1.65 -9.04
N LEU A 90 -20.51 0.74 -8.17
CA LEU A 90 -21.15 1.07 -6.89
C LEU A 90 -20.18 1.73 -5.89
N MET A 91 -18.93 1.26 -5.83
CA MET A 91 -17.93 1.80 -4.89
C MET A 91 -17.27 3.08 -5.39
N GLY A 92 -17.18 3.25 -6.70
CA GLY A 92 -16.56 4.40 -7.33
C GLY A 92 -15.03 4.46 -7.16
N GLU A 93 -14.42 5.40 -7.88
CA GLU A 93 -12.96 5.54 -7.91
C GLU A 93 -12.36 5.97 -6.56
N GLU A 94 -13.12 6.74 -5.78
CA GLU A 94 -12.69 7.26 -4.48
C GLU A 94 -12.34 6.12 -3.52
N TRP A 95 -13.21 5.12 -3.44
CA TRP A 95 -12.98 3.95 -2.60
C TRP A 95 -11.74 3.17 -3.06
N ILE A 96 -11.57 2.97 -4.37
CA ILE A 96 -10.41 2.27 -4.94
C ILE A 96 -9.11 3.01 -4.58
N ARG A 97 -9.11 4.35 -4.69
CA ARG A 97 -7.94 5.17 -4.37
C ARG A 97 -7.58 5.10 -2.89
N ARG A 98 -8.58 5.16 -2.01
CA ARG A 98 -8.42 5.01 -0.56
C ARG A 98 -7.87 3.64 -0.19
N GLN A 99 -8.40 2.58 -0.81
CA GLN A 99 -7.93 1.22 -0.53
C GLN A 99 -6.50 0.99 -1.02
N ALA A 100 -6.13 1.55 -2.18
CA ALA A 100 -4.74 1.52 -2.66
C ALA A 100 -3.79 2.30 -1.74
N ALA A 101 -4.23 3.41 -1.16
CA ALA A 101 -3.44 4.16 -0.18
C ALA A 101 -3.22 3.34 1.10
N ARG A 102 -4.25 2.64 1.60
CA ARG A 102 -4.15 1.72 2.74
C ARG A 102 -3.15 0.59 2.47
N GLU A 103 -3.23 -0.07 1.30
CA GLU A 103 -2.28 -1.12 0.92
C GLU A 103 -0.83 -0.62 0.90
N ARG A 104 -0.58 0.55 0.31
CA ARG A 104 0.77 1.16 0.29
C ARG A 104 1.27 1.47 1.69
N ARG A 105 0.38 1.97 2.56
CA ARG A 105 0.72 2.25 3.96
C ARG A 105 1.15 0.99 4.70
N TRP A 106 0.35 -0.08 4.63
CA TRP A 106 0.69 -1.34 5.31
C TRP A 106 1.96 -1.98 4.76
N ALA A 107 2.21 -1.90 3.44
CA ALA A 107 3.46 -2.36 2.86
C ALA A 107 4.67 -1.57 3.38
N SER A 108 4.52 -0.25 3.54
CA SER A 108 5.57 0.61 4.10
C SER A 108 5.84 0.31 5.58
N GLU A 109 4.78 0.12 6.37
CA GLU A 109 4.88 -0.27 7.79
C GLU A 109 5.52 -1.66 7.94
N TYR A 110 5.14 -2.62 7.10
CA TYR A 110 5.77 -3.94 7.02
C TYR A 110 7.28 -3.82 6.78
N GLN A 111 7.69 -3.08 5.74
CA GLN A 111 9.10 -2.90 5.40
C GLN A 111 9.90 -2.28 6.55
N LYS A 112 9.37 -1.25 7.21
CA LYS A 112 10.01 -0.62 8.38
C LYS A 112 10.14 -1.59 9.55
N SER A 113 9.10 -2.35 9.85
CA SER A 113 9.08 -3.29 10.98
C SER A 113 10.00 -4.50 10.79
N THR A 114 10.27 -4.90 9.55
CA THR A 114 11.07 -6.10 9.22
C THR A 114 12.53 -5.79 8.89
N TRP A 115 12.80 -4.69 8.18
CA TRP A 115 14.14 -4.41 7.62
C TRP A 115 14.91 -3.31 8.35
N SER A 116 14.33 -2.64 9.35
CA SER A 116 15.03 -1.58 10.12
C SER A 116 16.38 -2.06 10.65
N LYS A 117 16.40 -3.16 11.41
CA LYS A 117 17.64 -3.69 12.01
C LYS A 117 18.72 -4.06 10.98
N VAL A 118 18.32 -4.60 9.83
CA VAL A 118 19.26 -4.96 8.75
C VAL A 118 19.86 -3.71 8.11
N ARG A 119 19.03 -2.68 7.89
CA ARG A 119 19.48 -1.39 7.36
C ARG A 119 20.45 -0.72 8.33
N ASP A 120 20.08 -0.65 9.60
CA ASP A 120 20.91 -0.01 10.64
C ASP A 120 22.27 -0.73 10.78
N SER A 121 22.28 -2.07 10.71
CA SER A 121 23.52 -2.85 10.75
C SER A 121 24.42 -2.60 9.52
N SER A 122 23.84 -2.39 8.34
CA SER A 122 24.62 -2.11 7.13
C SER A 122 25.21 -0.69 7.14
N GLU A 123 24.48 0.30 7.67
CA GLU A 123 24.97 1.67 7.85
C GLU A 123 26.07 1.74 8.92
N LEU A 124 25.90 1.04 10.05
CA LEU A 124 26.93 0.94 11.08
C LEU A 124 28.22 0.28 10.56
N THR A 125 28.10 -0.76 9.73
CA THR A 125 29.26 -1.42 9.12
C THR A 125 29.98 -0.50 8.13
N ALA A 126 29.24 0.30 7.36
CA ALA A 126 29.82 1.29 6.46
C ALA A 126 30.58 2.40 7.20
N LEU A 127 30.04 2.88 8.33
CA LEU A 127 30.68 3.90 9.17
C LEU A 127 31.94 3.39 9.89
N MET A 128 32.00 2.10 10.24
CA MET A 128 33.18 1.50 10.85
C MET A 128 34.29 1.16 9.84
N GLY A 129 34.00 1.16 8.53
CA GLY A 129 34.91 0.76 7.46
C GLY A 129 35.93 1.82 6.99
N GLU A 130 35.81 3.09 7.41
CA GLU A 130 36.74 4.17 6.99
C GLU A 130 37.92 4.41 7.96
N GLY A 131 38.14 3.52 8.92
CA GLY A 131 39.09 3.70 10.04
C GLY A 131 40.46 3.04 9.91
N GLY A 132 41.04 2.83 8.73
CA GLY A 132 42.39 2.26 8.68
C GLY A 132 43.07 2.11 7.33
N SER A 133 43.89 3.10 6.94
CA SER A 133 45.30 2.87 6.53
C SER A 133 46.00 4.21 6.28
N GLY A 134 46.45 4.84 7.38
CA GLY A 134 47.35 5.98 7.33
C GLY A 134 48.73 5.59 7.88
N GLY A 135 49.70 5.36 6.99
CA GLY A 135 51.11 5.61 7.30
C GLY A 135 52.11 4.47 7.08
N ARG A 136 53.05 4.68 6.14
CA ARG A 136 54.54 4.76 6.29
C ARG A 136 55.18 4.51 4.91
N ARG A 137 55.72 5.53 4.24
CA ARG A 137 57.08 6.13 4.32
C ARG A 137 58.14 5.47 3.41
N ARG A 138 58.80 6.38 2.65
CA ARG A 138 60.21 6.45 2.22
C ARG A 138 60.64 5.77 0.92
N GLY A 139 61.19 6.61 0.04
CA GLY A 139 62.09 6.24 -1.05
C GLY A 139 62.53 7.47 -1.85
N SER A 140 63.43 8.28 -1.30
CA SER A 140 64.16 9.34 -2.02
C SER A 140 65.03 8.77 -3.14
N GLY A 141 65.12 9.46 -4.27
CA GLY A 141 66.10 9.24 -5.33
C GLY A 141 66.07 10.40 -6.31
N ASP A 142 67.16 11.18 -6.33
CA ASP A 142 67.29 12.50 -6.95
C ASP A 142 68.10 12.41 -8.27
N GLY A 143 67.58 13.05 -9.34
CA GLY A 143 68.25 13.61 -10.55
C GLY A 143 68.98 12.70 -11.59
N PRO A 144 69.39 13.22 -12.78
CA PRO A 144 68.94 14.43 -13.50
C PRO A 144 68.69 14.25 -15.03
N ARG A 145 68.19 15.33 -15.65
CA ARG A 145 67.95 15.61 -17.09
C ARG A 145 69.01 15.11 -18.09
N SER A 146 68.57 14.67 -19.28
CA SER A 146 69.23 15.03 -20.55
C SER A 146 68.30 14.94 -21.77
N THR A 147 68.45 15.93 -22.64
CA THR A 147 67.72 16.26 -23.88
C THR A 147 68.18 15.49 -25.12
N ARG A 148 67.29 15.23 -26.09
CA ARG A 148 67.46 15.35 -27.58
C ARG A 148 66.23 14.72 -28.27
N LYS A 149 65.38 15.45 -29.01
CA LYS A 149 65.46 15.90 -30.42
C LYS A 149 65.35 14.79 -31.50
N ALA A 150 64.19 14.82 -32.18
CA ALA A 150 63.98 14.82 -33.64
C ALA A 150 63.86 13.51 -34.47
N LEU A 151 63.06 13.68 -35.55
CA LEU A 151 62.75 12.85 -36.73
C LEU A 151 61.74 11.71 -36.49
N GLY A 152 60.57 11.61 -37.14
CA GLY A 152 60.09 12.16 -38.40
C GLY A 152 60.29 11.16 -39.54
N ALA A 153 59.21 10.48 -39.99
CA ALA A 153 58.95 10.13 -41.39
C ALA A 153 57.74 9.17 -41.51
N ARG A 154 56.72 9.68 -42.22
CA ARG A 154 55.79 9.01 -43.16
C ARG A 154 54.93 7.84 -42.69
#